data_AF-A0A7C2VJW1-F1
#
_entry.id   AF-A0A7C2VJW1-F1
#
_cell.length_a   1.000
_cell.length_b   1.000
_cell.length_c   1.000
_cell.angle_alpha   90.00
_cell.angle_beta   90.00
_cell.angle_gamma   90.00
#
_symmetry.space_group_name_H-M   'P 1'
#
loop_
_entity.id
_entity.type
_entity.pdbx_description
1 polymer ?
#
loop_
_entity_poly.entity_id
_entity_poly.type
_entity_poly.pdbx_seq_one_letter_code
_entity_poly.pdbx_strand_id
1 'polypeptide(L)'
;MEPQAGTENGILVIPVQIERDSYGLAMVDTAGQTIWIYEINSRGSAHNRLRLLAARSWRYDRLLQQYNTAEPKPEQVKMLLKDLGRQRDSDINILERAKPNDKDFGD
;
A
#
# COMPACT_ATOMS: atom_id res chain seq x y z
N MET A 1 -0.72 17.32 20.42
CA MET A 1 -0.28 18.35 19.45
C MET A 1 -0.54 17.80 18.07
N GLU A 2 -1.51 18.35 17.37
CA GLU A 2 -1.75 18.03 15.96
C GLU A 2 -0.77 18.83 15.10
N PRO A 3 -0.07 18.22 14.13
CA PRO A 3 0.82 18.95 13.25
C PRO A 3 0.00 19.87 12.33
N GLN A 4 0.13 21.19 12.52
CA GLN A 4 -0.37 22.17 11.56
C GLN A 4 0.49 22.13 10.30
N ALA A 5 0.04 21.40 9.29
CA ALA A 5 0.59 21.52 7.95
C ALA A 5 0.10 22.85 7.34
N GLY A 6 1.02 23.74 6.96
CA GLY A 6 0.68 24.97 6.24
C GLY A 6 0.12 24.63 4.87
N THR A 7 -1.19 24.78 4.68
CA THR A 7 -1.92 24.26 3.50
C THR A 7 -1.92 25.21 2.30
N GLU A 8 -1.28 26.37 2.37
CA GLU A 8 -1.48 27.44 1.39
C GLU A 8 -0.72 27.20 0.06
N ASN A 9 0.34 26.39 0.07
CA ASN A 9 1.20 26.18 -1.11
C ASN A 9 1.32 24.71 -1.57
N GLY A 10 0.48 23.80 -1.04
CA GLY A 10 0.55 22.37 -1.38
C GLY A 10 1.79 21.64 -0.84
N ILE A 11 2.53 22.25 0.09
CA ILE A 11 3.68 21.65 0.77
C ILE A 11 3.24 21.20 2.16
N LEU A 12 3.35 19.90 2.43
CA LEU A 12 3.15 19.34 3.77
C LEU A 12 4.50 19.19 4.48
N VAL A 13 4.53 19.52 5.77
CA VAL A 13 5.69 19.32 6.63
C VAL A 13 5.33 18.28 7.69
N ILE A 14 6.03 17.16 7.69
CA ILE A 14 5.72 16.00 8.53
C ILE A 14 6.97 15.65 9.36
N PRO A 15 6.90 15.69 10.70
CA PRO A 15 7.99 15.19 11.53
C PRO A 15 8.13 13.68 11.38
N VAL A 16 9.37 13.21 11.25
CA VAL A 16 9.68 11.79 11.04
C VAL A 16 10.80 11.34 11.97
N GLN A 17 10.72 10.12 12.47
CA GLN A 17 11.84 9.44 13.10
C GLN A 17 12.60 8.68 12.01
N ILE A 18 13.90 8.96 11.87
CA ILE A 18 14.74 8.34 10.83
C ILE A 18 15.37 7.06 11.36
N GLU A 19 16.00 7.14 12.54
CA GLU A 19 16.54 6.01 13.29
C GLU A 19 16.11 6.09 14.76
N ARG A 20 16.60 5.16 15.60
CA ARG A 20 16.26 5.12 17.04
C ARG A 20 16.46 6.48 17.73
N ASP A 21 17.56 7.17 17.43
CA ASP A 21 17.96 8.41 18.10
C ASP A 21 18.06 9.61 17.15
N SER A 22 17.54 9.51 15.92
CA SER A 22 17.57 10.60 14.94
C SER A 22 16.18 10.94 14.41
N TYR A 23 15.93 12.25 14.32
CA TYR A 23 14.65 12.82 13.94
C TYR A 23 14.84 13.78 12.77
N GLY A 24 13.78 14.01 12.02
CA GLY A 24 13.83 14.77 10.81
C GLY A 24 12.48 15.36 10.41
N LEU A 25 12.49 15.99 9.24
CA LEU A 25 11.31 16.53 8.58
C LEU A 25 11.22 15.93 7.18
N ALA A 26 10.09 15.31 6.89
CA ALA A 26 9.69 15.00 5.53
C ALA A 26 8.86 16.17 5.00
N MET A 27 9.31 16.72 3.88
CA MET A 27 8.58 17.76 3.16
C MET A 27 7.97 17.12 1.92
N VAL A 28 6.67 17.29 1.73
CA VAL A 28 5.93 16.69 0.61
C VAL A 28 5.31 17.80 -0.22
N ASP A 29 5.83 18.00 -1.43
CA ASP A 29 5.21 18.89 -2.42
C ASP A 29 4.20 18.09 -3.25
N THR A 30 2.91 18.36 -2.99
CA THR A 30 1.79 17.71 -3.67
C THR A 30 1.55 18.24 -5.08
N ALA A 31 1.94 19.49 -5.36
CA ALA A 31 1.81 20.08 -6.68
C ALA A 31 2.93 19.62 -7.60
N GLY A 32 4.18 19.72 -7.13
CA GLY A 32 5.38 19.29 -7.86
C GLY A 32 5.58 17.77 -7.91
N GLN A 33 4.92 17.03 -7.01
CA GLN A 33 5.04 15.58 -6.85
C GLN A 33 6.47 15.16 -6.51
N THR A 34 7.03 15.83 -5.49
CA THR A 34 8.36 15.56 -4.93
C THR A 34 8.29 15.40 -3.42
N ILE A 35 9.26 14.66 -2.89
CA ILE A 35 9.47 14.49 -1.46
C ILE A 35 10.96 14.67 -1.16
N TRP A 36 11.26 15.35 -0.06
CA TRP A 36 12.63 15.47 0.46
C TRP A 36 12.63 15.35 1.98
N ILE A 37 13.68 14.71 2.50
CA ILE A 37 13.81 14.37 3.91
C ILE A 37 15.07 15.02 4.44
N TYR A 38 14.92 15.81 5.50
CA TYR A 38 16.02 16.36 6.27
C TYR A 38 16.14 15.65 7.61
N GLU A 39 17.36 15.30 8.02
CA GLU A 39 17.68 14.99 9.41
C GLU A 39 17.97 16.28 10.17
N ILE A 40 17.49 16.36 11.41
CA ILE A 40 17.79 17.45 12.32
C ILE A 40 19.00 17.07 13.16
N ASN A 41 20.11 17.78 12.97
CA ASN A 41 21.27 17.66 13.83
C ASN A 41 21.11 18.58 15.06
N SER A 42 20.53 18.04 16.13
CA SER A 42 20.29 18.77 17.38
C SER A 42 21.58 19.18 18.12
N ARG A 43 22.72 18.56 17.81
CA ARG A 43 24.02 18.80 18.47
C ARG A 43 24.96 19.68 17.65
N GLY A 44 24.61 20.00 16.41
CA GLY A 44 25.43 20.79 15.49
C GLY A 44 25.31 22.31 15.68
N SER A 45 26.21 23.05 15.04
CA SER A 45 26.11 24.51 14.91
C SER A 45 24.80 24.91 14.22
N ALA A 46 24.27 26.10 14.55
CA ALA A 46 23.01 26.61 14.00
C ALA A 46 22.95 26.56 12.47
N HIS A 47 24.10 26.69 11.79
CA HIS A 47 24.23 26.68 10.33
C HIS A 47 24.15 25.28 9.70
N ASN A 48 24.24 24.20 10.49
CA ASN A 48 24.24 22.82 10.00
C ASN A 48 23.20 21.95 10.71
N ARG A 49 22.08 22.56 11.11
CA ARG A 49 20.99 21.86 11.82
C ARG A 49 20.14 20.98 10.93
N LEU A 50 20.15 21.19 9.61
CA LEU A 50 19.38 20.38 8.66
C LEU A 50 20.34 19.72 7.67
N ARG A 51 20.31 18.39 7.61
CA ARG A 51 21.07 17.59 6.65
C ARG A 51 20.10 16.90 5.70
N LEU A 52 20.19 17.18 4.40
CA LEU A 52 19.37 16.48 3.40
C LEU A 52 19.80 15.00 3.34
N LEU A 53 18.86 14.10 3.59
CA LEU A 53 19.08 12.65 3.50
C LEU A 53 18.70 12.10 2.14
N ALA A 54 17.54 12.54 1.63
CA ALA A 54 16.96 12.02 0.41
C ALA A 54 16.08 13.07 -0.25
N ALA A 55 16.01 13.02 -1.58
CA ALA A 55 15.05 13.75 -2.39
C ALA A 55 14.67 12.89 -3.60
N ARG A 56 13.38 12.78 -3.92
CA ARG A 56 12.91 12.09 -5.13
C ARG A 56 11.58 12.67 -5.63
N SER A 57 11.31 12.47 -6.92
CA SER A 57 9.96 12.62 -7.44
C SER A 57 9.16 11.32 -7.24
N TRP A 58 7.86 11.47 -7.03
CA TRP A 58 6.88 10.38 -6.97
C TRP A 58 5.83 10.50 -8.07
N ARG A 59 6.11 11.30 -9.11
CA ARG A 59 5.16 11.63 -10.18
C ARG A 59 4.52 10.42 -10.85
N TYR A 60 5.29 9.36 -11.01
CA TYR A 60 4.84 8.13 -11.67
C TYR A 60 4.64 6.97 -10.71
N ASP A 61 4.83 7.17 -9.40
CA ASP A 61 4.74 6.09 -8.41
C ASP A 61 3.34 5.47 -8.39
N ARG A 62 2.31 6.29 -8.60
CA ARG A 62 0.91 5.82 -8.69
C ARG A 62 0.63 4.94 -9.91
N LEU A 63 1.50 4.96 -10.91
CA LEU A 63 1.42 4.10 -12.09
C LEU A 63 2.12 2.76 -11.87
N LEU A 64 2.88 2.61 -10.78
CA LEU A 64 3.49 1.34 -10.40
C LEU A 64 2.43 0.43 -9.80
N GLN A 65 2.07 -0.64 -10.51
CA GLN A 65 1.04 -1.58 -10.04
C GLN A 65 1.60 -2.72 -9.19
N GLN A 66 2.75 -3.29 -9.58
CA GLN A 66 3.31 -4.51 -8.96
C GLN A 66 4.82 -4.41 -8.70
N TYR A 67 5.32 -3.17 -8.58
CA TYR A 67 6.72 -2.95 -8.26
C TYR A 67 6.94 -3.19 -6.75
N ASN A 68 8.04 -3.86 -6.38
CA ASN A 68 8.38 -4.23 -5.00
C ASN A 68 7.35 -5.14 -4.28
N THR A 69 6.48 -5.84 -5.00
CA THR A 69 5.58 -6.84 -4.41
C THR A 69 6.25 -8.22 -4.42
N ALA A 70 6.37 -8.86 -3.26
CA ALA A 70 6.78 -10.25 -3.17
C ALA A 70 5.64 -11.19 -3.64
N GLU A 71 5.99 -12.41 -4.01
CA GLU A 71 5.02 -13.43 -4.39
C GLU A 71 4.10 -13.81 -3.22
N PRO A 72 2.81 -14.11 -3.47
CA PRO A 72 2.13 -14.08 -4.77
C PRO A 72 1.66 -12.67 -5.17
N LYS A 73 1.80 -12.33 -6.45
CA LYS A 73 1.33 -11.06 -7.02
C LYS A 73 -0.21 -11.03 -7.10
N PRO A 74 -0.81 -9.82 -7.16
CA PRO A 74 -2.27 -9.67 -7.26
C PRO A 74 -2.92 -10.48 -8.40
N GLU A 75 -2.28 -10.59 -9.56
CA GLU A 75 -2.81 -11.39 -10.68
C GLU A 75 -2.77 -12.90 -10.39
N GLN A 76 -1.77 -13.40 -9.66
CA GLN A 76 -1.72 -14.81 -9.26
C GLN A 76 -2.79 -15.11 -8.22
N VAL A 77 -3.02 -14.21 -7.26
CA VAL A 77 -4.13 -14.33 -6.32
C VAL A 77 -5.47 -14.34 -7.07
N LYS A 78 -5.65 -13.48 -8.07
CA LYS A 78 -6.86 -13.45 -8.91
C LYS A 78 -7.09 -14.76 -9.66
N MET A 79 -6.03 -15.39 -10.17
CA MET A 79 -6.11 -16.72 -10.79
C MET A 79 -6.51 -17.78 -9.78
N LEU A 80 -5.85 -17.83 -8.61
CA LEU A 80 -6.18 -18.79 -7.54
C LEU A 80 -7.64 -18.67 -7.08
N LEU A 81 -8.15 -17.45 -6.93
CA LEU A 81 -9.54 -17.21 -6.56
C LEU A 81 -10.52 -17.61 -7.66
N LYS A 82 -10.17 -17.41 -8.94
CA LYS A 82 -10.98 -17.86 -10.08
C LYS A 82 -11.09 -19.38 -10.12
N ASP A 83 -9.99 -20.07 -9.86
CA ASP A 83 -9.97 -21.54 -9.83
C ASP A 83 -10.75 -22.09 -8.64
N LEU A 84 -10.62 -21.46 -7.46
CA LEU A 84 -11.42 -21.80 -6.28
C LEU A 84 -12.93 -21.58 -6.50
N GLY A 85 -13.31 -20.47 -7.14
CA GLY A 85 -14.70 -20.19 -7.49
C GLY A 85 -15.28 -21.24 -8.44
N ARG A 86 -14.51 -21.65 -9.46
CA ARG A 86 -14.91 -22.74 -10.37
C ARG A 86 -15.10 -24.07 -9.66
N GLN A 87 -14.23 -24.42 -8.71
CA GLN A 87 -14.38 -25.65 -7.93
C GLN A 87 -15.67 -25.65 -7.12
N ARG A 88 -16.00 -24.53 -6.45
CA ARG A 88 -17.27 -24.40 -5.71
C ARG A 88 -18.50 -24.57 -6.60
N ASP A 89 -18.50 -23.95 -7.78
CA ASP A 89 -19.62 -24.08 -8.72
C ASP A 89 -19.76 -25.51 -9.24
N SER A 90 -18.65 -26.23 -9.48
CA SER A 90 -18.71 -27.66 -9.86
C SER A 90 -19.23 -28.54 -8.73
N ASP A 91 -18.83 -28.29 -7.48
CA ASP A 91 -19.25 -29.07 -6.31
C ASP A 91 -20.76 -28.92 -6.07
N ILE A 92 -21.30 -27.71 -6.23
CA ILE A 92 -22.75 -27.43 -6.13
C ILE A 92 -23.53 -28.17 -7.23
N ASN A 93 -23.01 -28.19 -8.47
CA ASN A 93 -23.68 -28.81 -9.61
C ASN A 93 -23.73 -30.35 -9.51
N ILE A 94 -22.72 -30.98 -8.89
CA ILE A 94 -22.71 -32.42 -8.60
C ILE A 94 -23.78 -32.77 -7.55
N LEU A 95 -23.95 -31.93 -6.53
CA LEU A 95 -24.94 -32.15 -5.47
C LEU A 95 -26.39 -32.02 -5.97
N GLU A 96 -26.68 -31.10 -6.90
CA GLU A 96 -28.02 -30.99 -7.50
C GLU A 96 -28.41 -32.21 -8.34
N ARG A 97 -27.46 -32.82 -9.06
CA ARG A 97 -27.70 -34.04 -9.85
C ARG A 97 -27.89 -35.29 -8.99
N ALA A 98 -27.39 -35.29 -7.76
CA ALA A 98 -27.48 -36.41 -6.83
C ALA A 98 -28.77 -36.43 -5.99
N LYS A 99 -29.75 -35.54 -6.26
CA LYS A 99 -31.07 -35.66 -5.62
C LYS A 99 -31.66 -37.05 -5.91
N PRO A 100 -32.08 -37.81 -4.89
CA PRO A 100 -32.65 -39.12 -5.12
C PRO A 100 -33.90 -38.94 -5.97
N ASN A 101 -34.02 -39.76 -7.00
CA ASN A 101 -35.23 -39.83 -7.80
C ASN A 101 -36.30 -40.44 -6.89
N ASP A 102 -37.17 -39.62 -6.28
CA ASP A 102 -38.27 -40.04 -5.37
C ASP A 102 -39.39 -40.80 -6.11
N LYS A 103 -39.04 -41.62 -7.10
CA LYS A 103 -39.92 -42.50 -7.84
C LYS A 103 -39.38 -43.92 -7.81
N ASP A 104 -39.47 -44.54 -6.65
CA ASP A 104 -39.45 -46.00 -6.54
C ASP A 104 -39.93 -46.44 -5.16
N PHE A 105 -41.25 -46.32 -4.92
CA PHE A 105 -41.98 -47.27 -4.08
C PHE A 105 -43.39 -47.38 -4.67
N GLY A 106 -43.51 -48.24 -5.67
CA GLY A 106 -44.78 -48.78 -6.12
C GLY A 106 -45.25 -49.91 -5.20
N ASP A 107 -46.56 -50.12 -5.26
CA ASP A 107 -47.45 -51.09 -4.60
C ASP A 107 -47.85 -50.85 -3.14
#